data_AF-A0AB36ZDC3-F1
#
_entry.id   AF-A0AB36ZDC3-F1
#
_cell.length_a   1.000
_cell.length_b   1.000
_cell.length_c   1.000
_cell.angle_alpha   90.00
_cell.angle_beta   90.00
_cell.angle_gamma   90.00
#
_symmetry.space_group_name_H-M   'P 1'
#
loop_
_entity.id
_entity.type
_entity.pdbx_description
1 polymer ?
#
loop_
_entity_poly.entity_id
_entity_poly.type
_entity_poly.pdbx_seq_one_letter_code
_entity_poly.pdbx_strand_id
1 'polypeptide(L)'
;MPAGRLKVRWSDRERFLEEERRWDDVQADGRPIYEEREAAWTVFFTICPDLMDLYYNGAMGIGVITDVDRLAAIAGIGADEIRASEGSFVEGGRTHIRWFLTRDIARRLAHRHPTAVLDLVQRDNRGDEAKYLKWAEDAEAYWQPLEETVQIYRDRVADLKKDREILKLWTGESENYEHQARAQLEADFLHLAQLAQQAATSLRYQRTKKAARLAGDIERAIRRERQR
;
A
#
# COMPACT_ATOMS: atom_id res chain seq x y z
N MET A 1 9.33 -8.08 41.06
CA MET A 1 10.62 -7.37 40.88
C MET A 1 10.29 -5.88 40.71
N PRO A 2 10.91 -4.96 41.47
CA PRO A 2 10.62 -3.53 41.33
C PRO A 2 11.06 -3.05 39.93
N ALA A 3 10.24 -2.23 39.27
CA ALA A 3 10.62 -1.55 38.04
C ALA A 3 11.83 -0.64 38.32
N GLY A 4 12.94 -0.82 37.59
CA GLY A 4 14.13 0.04 37.72
C GLY A 4 15.46 -0.65 38.08
N ARG A 5 15.51 -1.98 38.21
CA ARG A 5 16.81 -2.68 38.26
C ARG A 5 17.29 -3.00 36.84
N LEU A 6 18.27 -2.23 36.38
CA LEU A 6 19.01 -2.46 35.15
C LEU A 6 19.54 -3.90 35.11
N LYS A 7 19.21 -4.66 34.05
CA LYS A 7 19.72 -6.02 33.81
C LYS A 7 21.11 -6.02 33.16
N VAL A 8 21.94 -5.01 33.44
CA VAL A 8 23.28 -4.85 32.87
C VAL A 8 24.33 -4.71 33.98
N ARG A 9 25.60 -5.02 33.67
CA ARG A 9 26.70 -4.78 34.61
C ARG A 9 26.79 -3.29 34.90
N TRP A 10 27.13 -2.92 36.14
CA TRP A 10 27.22 -1.52 36.54
C TRP A 10 28.18 -0.70 35.66
N SER A 11 29.26 -1.33 35.19
CA SER A 11 30.23 -0.72 34.26
C SER A 11 29.64 -0.36 32.89
N ASP A 12 28.55 -1.00 32.47
CA ASP A 12 27.91 -0.77 31.18
C ASP A 12 26.70 0.18 31.28
N ARG A 13 26.41 0.72 32.48
CA ARG A 13 25.20 1.52 32.75
C ARG A 13 25.08 2.73 31.84
N GLU A 14 26.16 3.48 31.64
CA GLU A 14 26.09 4.72 30.86
C GLU A 14 25.76 4.46 29.39
N ARG A 15 26.44 3.48 28.78
CA ARG A 15 26.12 3.01 27.43
C ARG A 15 24.66 2.56 27.31
N PHE A 16 24.18 1.78 28.27
CA PHE A 16 22.78 1.34 28.27
C PHE A 16 21.80 2.51 28.35
N LEU A 17 22.07 3.52 29.19
CA LEU A 17 21.21 4.70 29.28
C LEU A 17 21.26 5.55 28.01
N GLU A 18 22.40 5.60 27.31
CA GLU A 18 22.51 6.23 25.98
C GLU A 18 21.72 5.48 24.91
N GLU A 19 21.74 4.15 24.93
CA GLU A 19 20.90 3.31 24.09
C GLU A 19 19.42 3.56 24.34
N GLU A 20 18.95 3.52 25.60
CA GLU A 20 17.55 3.81 25.90
C GLU A 20 17.13 5.22 25.50
N ARG A 21 17.99 6.22 25.71
CA ARG A 21 17.70 7.59 25.26
C ARG A 21 17.50 7.68 23.74
N ARG A 22 18.27 6.95 22.93
CA ARG A 22 18.07 6.92 21.47
C ARG A 22 16.72 6.29 21.10
N TRP A 23 16.34 5.22 21.80
CA TRP A 23 15.06 4.54 21.60
C TRP A 23 13.86 5.37 22.06
N ASP A 24 13.99 6.11 23.16
CA ASP A 24 12.98 7.07 23.61
C ASP A 24 12.85 8.23 22.60
N ASP A 25 13.98 8.74 22.12
CA ASP A 25 14.02 9.87 21.19
C ASP A 25 13.39 9.51 19.83
N VAL A 26 13.63 8.31 19.30
CA VAL A 26 12.99 7.89 18.05
C VAL A 26 11.48 7.65 18.20
N GLN A 27 10.98 7.47 19.43
CA GLN A 27 9.56 7.34 19.77
C GLN A 27 8.89 8.65 20.16
N ALA A 28 9.61 9.78 20.12
CA ALA A 28 9.12 11.07 20.62
C ALA A 28 7.82 11.54 19.94
N ASP A 29 7.57 11.13 18.69
CA ASP A 29 6.35 11.44 17.94
C ASP A 29 5.11 10.71 18.47
N GLY A 30 5.30 9.72 19.33
CA GLY A 30 4.25 8.84 19.80
C GLY A 30 3.77 7.84 18.75
N ARG A 31 2.63 7.23 19.02
CA ARG A 31 2.06 6.21 18.13
C ARG A 31 1.30 6.86 16.97
N PRO A 32 1.54 6.42 15.73
CA PRO A 32 0.74 6.89 14.61
C PRO A 32 -0.71 6.45 14.73
N ILE A 33 -1.61 7.22 14.13
CA ILE A 33 -2.98 6.73 13.89
C ILE A 33 -2.91 5.51 12.98
N TYR A 34 -3.83 4.58 13.18
CA TYR A 34 -3.77 3.27 12.55
C TYR A 34 -3.84 3.37 11.02
N GLU A 35 -4.74 4.21 10.50
CA GLU A 35 -5.00 4.35 9.07
C GLU A 35 -3.80 4.93 8.31
N GLU A 36 -3.12 5.91 8.89
CA GLU A 36 -1.90 6.52 8.32
C GLU A 36 -0.74 5.52 8.32
N ARG A 37 -0.65 4.69 9.36
CA ARG A 37 0.33 3.61 9.43
C ARG A 37 0.11 2.55 8.37
N GLU A 38 -1.13 2.10 8.21
CA GLU A 38 -1.49 1.11 7.19
C GLU A 38 -1.25 1.65 5.78
N ALA A 39 -1.54 2.93 5.54
CA ALA A 39 -1.19 3.60 4.28
C ALA A 39 0.32 3.61 4.04
N ALA A 40 1.14 3.98 5.04
CA ALA A 40 2.61 3.94 4.90
C ALA A 40 3.14 2.53 4.64
N TRP A 41 2.65 1.54 5.40
CA TRP A 41 3.00 0.13 5.20
C TRP A 41 2.70 -0.33 3.76
N THR A 42 1.51 0.01 3.27
CA THR A 42 1.06 -0.32 1.92
C THR A 42 2.01 0.24 0.86
N VAL A 43 2.43 1.51 1.01
CA VAL A 43 3.40 2.15 0.10
C VAL A 43 4.74 1.41 0.13
N PHE A 44 5.29 1.15 1.32
CA PHE A 44 6.59 0.50 1.45
C PHE A 44 6.60 -0.92 0.90
N PHE A 45 5.57 -1.70 1.24
CA PHE A 45 5.42 -3.07 0.75
C PHE A 45 5.29 -3.13 -0.78
N THR A 46 4.67 -2.11 -1.39
CA THR A 46 4.45 -2.06 -2.83
C THR A 46 5.69 -1.61 -3.60
N ILE A 47 6.40 -0.60 -3.11
CA ILE A 47 7.44 0.07 -3.88
C ILE A 47 8.85 -0.40 -3.47
N CYS A 48 9.07 -0.66 -2.19
CA CYS A 48 10.40 -0.95 -1.64
C CYS A 48 10.35 -1.94 -0.46
N PRO A 49 9.76 -3.14 -0.64
CA PRO A 49 9.53 -4.10 0.45
C PRO A 49 10.82 -4.61 1.12
N ASP A 50 11.97 -4.49 0.46
CA ASP A 50 13.28 -4.90 0.96
C ASP A 50 14.05 -3.77 1.67
N LEU A 51 13.60 -2.51 1.54
CA LEU A 51 14.35 -1.35 2.03
C LEU A 51 13.76 -0.72 3.28
N MET A 52 12.44 -0.84 3.47
CA MET A 52 11.73 -0.16 4.53
C MET A 52 10.83 -1.14 5.28
N ASP A 53 10.88 -1.07 6.61
CA ASP A 53 10.05 -1.84 7.52
C ASP A 53 9.52 -0.91 8.63
N LEU A 54 8.44 -1.33 9.30
CA LEU A 54 7.84 -0.62 10.42
C LEU A 54 7.84 -1.50 11.65
N TYR A 55 8.31 -0.97 12.78
CA TYR A 55 8.15 -1.68 14.04
C TYR A 55 6.68 -1.87 14.40
N TYR A 56 6.35 -3.08 14.84
CA TYR A 56 5.05 -3.45 15.36
C TYR A 56 5.04 -3.41 16.90
N ASN A 57 3.86 -3.39 17.52
CA ASN A 57 3.64 -3.39 18.97
C ASN A 57 4.25 -2.20 19.76
N GLY A 58 5.04 -2.48 20.80
CA GLY A 58 5.52 -1.50 21.79
C GLY A 58 6.44 -0.41 21.24
N ALA A 59 6.89 -0.55 19.98
CA ALA A 59 7.76 0.38 19.26
C ALA A 59 7.08 0.93 17.99
N MET A 60 5.74 0.90 17.93
CA MET A 60 4.97 1.48 16.82
C MET A 60 5.34 2.96 16.60
N GLY A 61 5.57 3.32 15.33
CA GLY A 61 5.99 4.67 14.93
C GLY A 61 7.46 4.78 14.53
N ILE A 62 8.25 3.72 14.71
CA ILE A 62 9.65 3.69 14.26
C ILE A 62 9.73 3.04 12.88
N GLY A 63 10.28 3.78 11.92
CA GLY A 63 10.66 3.26 10.61
C GLY A 63 12.07 2.69 10.63
N VAL A 64 12.30 1.62 9.86
CA VAL A 64 13.58 0.93 9.77
C VAL A 64 14.02 0.85 8.32
N ILE A 65 15.17 1.43 8.02
CA ILE A 65 15.73 1.49 6.67
C ILE A 65 16.94 0.54 6.60
N THR A 66 16.91 -0.38 5.63
CA THR A 66 18.01 -1.32 5.39
C THR A 66 19.11 -0.72 4.52
N ASP A 67 18.74 0.15 3.56
CA ASP A 67 19.68 0.85 2.67
C ASP A 67 19.16 2.27 2.41
N VAL A 68 19.80 3.24 3.06
CA VAL A 68 19.39 4.65 3.00
C VAL A 68 19.62 5.24 1.61
N ASP A 69 20.72 4.92 0.94
CA ASP A 69 21.06 5.53 -0.35
C ASP A 69 20.11 5.04 -1.45
N ARG A 70 19.78 3.75 -1.44
CA ARG A 70 18.82 3.18 -2.38
C ARG A 70 17.41 3.69 -2.13
N LEU A 71 16.97 3.77 -0.87
CA LEU A 71 15.65 4.32 -0.54
C LEU A 71 15.55 5.81 -0.93
N ALA A 72 16.60 6.58 -0.63
CA ALA A 72 16.71 7.99 -0.97
C ALA A 72 16.54 8.24 -2.47
N ALA A 73 17.20 7.44 -3.31
CA ALA A 73 17.09 7.52 -4.76
C ALA A 73 15.67 7.25 -5.28
N ILE A 74 14.97 6.25 -4.72
CA ILE A 74 13.61 5.90 -5.13
C ILE A 74 12.61 6.97 -4.68
N ALA A 75 12.73 7.44 -3.44
CA ALA A 75 11.85 8.44 -2.83
C ALA A 75 12.15 9.88 -3.28
N GLY A 76 13.30 10.14 -3.92
CA GLY A 76 13.70 11.48 -4.33
C GLY A 76 13.99 12.41 -3.14
N ILE A 77 14.57 11.87 -2.06
CA ILE A 77 15.00 12.60 -0.87
C ILE A 77 16.54 12.48 -0.76
N GLY A 78 17.21 13.43 -0.12
CA GLY A 78 18.66 13.32 0.10
C GLY A 78 18.99 12.22 1.09
N ALA A 79 19.99 11.37 0.80
CA ALA A 79 20.42 10.35 1.76
C ALA A 79 20.96 10.98 3.06
N ASP A 80 21.66 12.11 2.95
CA ASP A 80 22.14 12.89 4.09
C ASP A 80 21.00 13.56 4.86
N GLU A 81 19.89 13.90 4.20
CA GLU A 81 18.67 14.42 4.85
C GLU A 81 18.05 13.35 5.76
N ILE A 82 18.00 12.10 5.30
CA ILE A 82 17.54 10.96 6.12
C ILE A 82 18.49 10.76 7.32
N ARG A 83 19.81 10.71 7.08
CA ARG A 83 20.81 10.45 8.14
C ARG A 83 20.91 11.56 9.17
N ALA A 84 20.77 12.81 8.74
CA ALA A 84 20.84 13.98 9.61
C ALA A 84 19.49 14.31 10.26
N SER A 85 18.43 13.58 9.92
CA SER A 85 17.11 13.78 10.50
C SER A 85 17.14 13.61 12.02
N GLU A 86 16.40 14.45 12.72
CA GLU A 86 16.23 14.39 14.16
C GLU A 86 15.70 13.00 14.58
N GLY A 87 16.31 12.43 15.62
CA GLY A 87 16.02 11.08 16.12
C GLY A 87 16.39 9.93 15.17
N SER A 88 17.11 10.21 14.08
CA SER A 88 17.71 9.15 13.28
C SER A 88 18.96 8.61 13.95
N PHE A 89 19.09 7.28 13.99
CA PHE A 89 20.32 6.63 14.42
C PHE A 89 20.53 5.29 13.71
N VAL A 90 21.76 4.76 13.78
CA VAL A 90 22.13 3.47 13.18
C VAL A 90 22.34 2.43 14.29
N GLU A 91 21.69 1.28 14.15
CA GLU A 91 21.89 0.12 15.01
C GLU A 91 21.71 -1.18 14.20
N GLY A 92 22.57 -2.17 14.44
CA GLY A 92 22.50 -3.45 13.70
C GLY A 92 22.66 -3.31 12.18
N GLY A 93 23.32 -2.26 11.71
CA GLY A 93 23.46 -1.96 10.27
C GLY A 93 22.20 -1.40 9.61
N ARG A 94 21.18 -1.02 10.38
CA ARG A 94 19.94 -0.41 9.90
C ARG A 94 19.78 0.99 10.46
N THR A 95 19.14 1.86 9.69
CA THR A 95 18.83 3.22 10.13
C THR A 95 17.41 3.26 10.69
N HIS A 96 17.29 3.66 11.94
CA HIS A 96 16.02 3.86 12.63
C HIS A 96 15.63 5.33 12.51
N ILE A 97 14.36 5.59 12.20
CA ILE A 97 13.83 6.94 12.02
C ILE A 97 12.49 7.12 12.70
N ARG A 98 12.21 8.38 13.08
CA ARG A 98 10.95 8.78 13.69
C ARG A 98 9.76 8.64 12.73
N TRP A 99 8.55 8.68 13.28
CA TRP A 99 7.33 8.55 12.51
C TRP A 99 7.16 9.67 11.48
N PHE A 100 7.48 10.92 11.85
CA PHE A 100 7.30 12.05 10.95
C PHE A 100 8.07 11.87 9.63
N LEU A 101 9.33 11.41 9.71
CA LEU A 101 10.16 11.15 8.53
C LEU A 101 9.68 9.90 7.79
N THR A 102 9.29 8.86 8.52
CA THR A 102 8.71 7.65 7.95
C THR A 102 7.50 7.99 7.07
N ARG A 103 6.59 8.80 7.60
CA ARG A 103 5.43 9.31 6.87
C ARG A 103 5.84 10.15 5.67
N ASP A 104 6.80 11.05 5.82
CA ASP A 104 7.24 11.90 4.71
C ASP A 104 7.81 11.07 3.54
N ILE A 105 8.64 10.06 3.85
CA ILE A 105 9.16 9.12 2.86
C ILE A 105 8.02 8.37 2.18
N ALA A 106 7.04 7.84 2.94
CA ALA A 106 5.89 7.15 2.35
C ALA A 106 5.09 8.07 1.41
N ARG A 107 4.83 9.31 1.81
CA ARG A 107 4.15 10.31 0.97
C ARG A 107 4.90 10.58 -0.33
N ARG A 108 6.22 10.78 -0.26
CA ARG A 108 7.06 11.02 -1.44
C ARG A 108 7.09 9.82 -2.38
N LEU A 109 7.19 8.61 -1.83
CA LEU A 109 7.12 7.38 -2.61
C LEU A 109 5.77 7.25 -3.32
N ALA A 110 4.67 7.46 -2.61
CA ALA A 110 3.33 7.41 -3.20
C ALA A 110 3.16 8.45 -4.31
N HIS A 111 3.61 9.68 -4.09
CA HIS A 111 3.53 10.75 -5.08
C HIS A 111 4.40 10.49 -6.33
N ARG A 112 5.59 9.89 -6.17
CA ARG A 112 6.49 9.58 -7.29
C ARG A 112 6.09 8.33 -8.06
N HIS A 113 5.38 7.40 -7.42
CA HIS A 113 4.95 6.13 -8.02
C HIS A 113 3.43 5.95 -7.92
N PRO A 114 2.63 6.91 -8.41
CA PRO A 114 1.19 6.95 -8.15
C PRO A 114 0.47 5.75 -8.78
N THR A 115 0.87 5.33 -9.99
CA THR A 115 0.26 4.18 -10.66
C THR A 115 0.40 2.90 -9.85
N ALA A 116 1.56 2.64 -9.24
CA ALA A 116 1.78 1.43 -8.45
C ALA A 116 0.86 1.37 -7.22
N VAL A 117 0.67 2.51 -6.55
CA VAL A 117 -0.21 2.64 -5.40
C VAL A 117 -1.68 2.56 -5.80
N LEU A 118 -2.09 3.27 -6.86
CA LEU A 118 -3.49 3.31 -7.28
C LEU A 118 -3.98 2.00 -7.90
N ASP A 119 -3.12 1.29 -8.63
CA ASP A 119 -3.41 -0.06 -9.11
C ASP A 119 -3.69 -1.02 -7.94
N LEU A 120 -2.93 -0.90 -6.84
CA LEU A 120 -3.17 -1.69 -5.63
C LEU A 120 -4.49 -1.30 -4.97
N VAL A 121 -4.74 0.00 -4.75
CA VAL A 121 -6.01 0.48 -4.17
C VAL A 121 -7.20 -0.04 -4.98
N GLN A 122 -7.12 -0.08 -6.31
CA GLN A 122 -8.18 -0.59 -7.17
C GLN A 122 -8.37 -2.12 -7.06
N ARG A 123 -7.28 -2.89 -6.90
CA ARG A 123 -7.31 -4.35 -6.70
C ARG A 123 -7.90 -4.69 -5.33
N ASP A 124 -7.39 -4.06 -4.28
CA ASP A 124 -7.74 -4.37 -2.89
C ASP A 124 -9.16 -3.90 -2.54
N ASN A 125 -9.67 -2.86 -3.19
CA ASN A 125 -11.08 -2.43 -3.07
C ASN A 125 -12.08 -3.56 -3.32
N ARG A 126 -11.76 -4.51 -4.20
CA ARG A 126 -12.67 -5.62 -4.53
C ARG A 126 -12.41 -6.87 -3.70
N GLY A 127 -11.16 -7.12 -3.33
CA GLY A 127 -10.75 -8.34 -2.63
C GLY A 127 -10.91 -8.27 -1.11
N ASP A 128 -10.41 -7.21 -0.48
CA ASP A 128 -10.29 -7.18 0.97
C ASP A 128 -11.60 -6.83 1.67
N GLU A 129 -12.41 -5.92 1.12
CA GLU A 129 -13.74 -5.63 1.68
C GLU A 129 -14.61 -6.89 1.68
N ALA A 130 -14.67 -7.60 0.56
CA ALA A 130 -15.40 -8.86 0.46
C ALA A 130 -14.88 -9.92 1.44
N LYS A 131 -13.55 -9.99 1.63
CA LYS A 131 -12.91 -10.91 2.56
C LYS A 131 -13.26 -10.61 4.03
N TYR A 132 -13.18 -9.35 4.47
CA TYR A 132 -13.53 -8.97 5.83
C TYR A 132 -15.03 -9.09 6.11
N LEU A 133 -15.88 -8.76 5.14
CA LEU A 133 -17.33 -9.01 5.24
C LEU A 133 -17.61 -10.51 5.38
N LYS A 134 -16.97 -11.35 4.56
CA LYS A 134 -17.08 -12.81 4.68
C LYS A 134 -16.61 -13.31 6.04
N TRP A 135 -15.50 -12.80 6.56
CA TRP A 135 -15.02 -13.18 7.90
C TRP A 135 -15.98 -12.75 9.01
N ALA A 136 -16.66 -11.61 8.85
CA ALA A 136 -17.72 -11.20 9.76
C ALA A 136 -18.92 -12.17 9.71
N GLU A 137 -19.36 -12.55 8.51
CA GLU A 137 -20.43 -13.55 8.30
C GLU A 137 -20.06 -14.92 8.88
N ASP A 138 -18.84 -15.40 8.61
CA ASP A 138 -18.32 -16.67 9.12
C ASP A 138 -18.23 -16.64 10.66
N ALA A 139 -17.84 -15.51 11.26
CA ALA A 139 -17.76 -15.34 12.71
C ALA A 139 -19.15 -15.27 13.38
N GLU A 140 -20.12 -14.65 12.71
CA GLU A 140 -21.52 -14.55 13.16
C GLU A 140 -22.24 -15.91 13.07
N ALA A 141 -21.82 -16.78 12.14
CA ALA A 141 -22.36 -18.12 11.97
C ALA A 141 -21.85 -19.16 13.00
N TYR A 142 -20.89 -18.80 13.86
CA TYR A 142 -20.42 -19.71 14.91
C TYR A 142 -21.52 -20.02 15.93
N TRP A 143 -21.47 -21.22 16.53
CA TRP A 143 -22.42 -21.64 17.58
C TRP A 143 -22.44 -20.67 18.79
N GLN A 144 -21.30 -20.03 19.06
CA GLN A 144 -21.17 -18.93 20.02
C GLN A 144 -20.38 -17.80 19.37
N PRO A 145 -21.06 -16.85 18.71
CA PRO A 145 -20.41 -15.69 18.13
C PRO A 145 -19.79 -14.81 19.22
N LEU A 146 -18.54 -14.42 19.02
CA LEU A 146 -17.93 -13.34 19.79
C LEU A 146 -18.29 -12.03 19.09
N GLU A 147 -19.27 -11.29 19.63
CA GLU A 147 -19.74 -10.02 19.05
C GLU A 147 -18.57 -9.06 18.78
N GLU A 148 -17.58 -9.01 19.67
CA GLU A 148 -16.35 -8.22 19.50
C GLU A 148 -15.60 -8.59 18.22
N THR A 149 -15.48 -9.89 17.90
CA THR A 149 -14.78 -10.36 16.70
C THR A 149 -15.54 -9.99 15.43
N VAL A 150 -16.86 -10.13 15.42
CA VAL A 150 -17.72 -9.74 14.29
C VAL A 150 -17.59 -8.23 14.05
N GLN A 151 -17.63 -7.43 15.12
CA GLN A 151 -17.50 -5.99 15.04
C GLN A 151 -16.11 -5.56 14.56
N ILE A 152 -15.02 -6.20 15.03
CA ILE A 152 -13.66 -5.94 14.54
C ILE A 152 -13.57 -6.09 13.01
N TYR A 153 -14.15 -7.14 12.44
CA TYR A 153 -14.12 -7.34 10.99
C TYR A 153 -14.96 -6.31 10.23
N ARG A 154 -16.12 -5.92 10.76
CA ARG A 154 -16.95 -4.86 10.18
C ARG A 154 -16.27 -3.49 10.25
N ASP A 155 -15.67 -3.16 11.38
CA ASP A 155 -14.91 -1.92 11.59
C ASP A 155 -13.70 -1.87 10.66
N ARG A 156 -13.03 -3.01 10.43
CA ARG A 156 -11.90 -3.07 9.50
C ARG A 156 -12.28 -2.69 8.07
N VAL A 157 -13.51 -2.96 7.62
CA VAL A 157 -14.00 -2.48 6.32
C VAL A 157 -14.08 -0.94 6.27
N ALA A 158 -14.53 -0.31 7.36
CA ALA A 158 -14.57 1.14 7.47
C ALA A 158 -13.15 1.74 7.52
N ASP A 159 -12.25 1.12 8.27
CA ASP A 159 -10.85 1.56 8.34
C ASP A 159 -10.16 1.43 7.00
N LEU A 160 -10.30 0.32 6.27
CA LEU A 160 -9.77 0.17 4.92
C LEU A 160 -10.16 1.33 3.99
N LYS A 161 -11.38 1.86 4.11
CA LYS A 161 -11.81 3.02 3.30
C LYS A 161 -10.99 4.26 3.65
N LYS A 162 -10.75 4.53 4.94
CA LYS A 162 -9.92 5.66 5.40
C LYS A 162 -8.48 5.52 4.95
N ASP A 163 -7.87 4.34 5.12
CA ASP A 163 -6.49 4.05 4.70
C ASP A 163 -6.30 4.39 3.21
N ARG A 164 -7.29 4.03 2.38
CA ARG A 164 -7.29 4.27 0.93
C ARG A 164 -7.48 5.74 0.56
N GLU A 165 -8.28 6.48 1.31
CA GLU A 165 -8.38 7.94 1.11
C GLU A 165 -7.06 8.63 1.42
N ILE A 166 -6.31 8.15 2.42
CA ILE A 166 -4.94 8.63 2.70
C ILE A 166 -4.01 8.33 1.51
N LEU A 167 -4.05 7.12 0.95
CA LEU A 167 -3.24 6.76 -0.22
C LEU A 167 -3.56 7.63 -1.45
N LYS A 168 -4.86 7.89 -1.72
CA LYS A 168 -5.28 8.81 -2.79
C LYS A 168 -4.78 10.23 -2.52
N LEU A 169 -4.88 10.70 -1.28
CA LEU A 169 -4.38 12.02 -0.91
C LEU A 169 -2.86 12.14 -1.12
N TRP A 170 -2.09 11.09 -0.83
CA TRP A 170 -0.64 11.10 -0.97
C TRP A 170 -0.16 11.00 -2.42
N THR A 171 -0.92 10.33 -3.28
CA THR A 171 -0.60 10.22 -4.72
C THR A 171 -0.84 11.54 -5.46
N GLY A 172 -1.93 12.25 -5.14
CA GLY A 172 -2.27 13.55 -5.71
C GLY A 172 -3.55 13.52 -6.54
N GLU A 173 -4.28 14.64 -6.55
CA GLU A 173 -5.61 14.72 -7.21
C GLU A 173 -5.54 14.53 -8.73
N SER A 174 -4.53 15.11 -9.38
CA SER A 174 -4.33 14.99 -10.84
C SER A 174 -4.05 13.54 -11.23
N GLU A 175 -3.15 12.89 -10.50
CA GLU A 175 -2.73 11.51 -10.70
C GLU A 175 -3.90 10.54 -10.47
N ASN A 176 -4.73 10.81 -9.45
CA ASN A 176 -5.96 10.07 -9.21
C ASN A 176 -6.93 10.18 -10.39
N TYR A 177 -7.15 11.40 -10.89
CA TYR A 177 -8.04 11.64 -12.02
C TYR A 177 -7.56 10.95 -13.30
N GLU A 178 -6.28 11.09 -13.62
CA GLU A 178 -5.67 10.44 -14.79
C GLU A 178 -5.74 8.91 -14.70
N HIS A 179 -5.49 8.34 -13.51
CA HIS A 179 -5.60 6.90 -13.28
C HIS A 179 -7.04 6.41 -13.48
N GLN A 180 -8.03 7.11 -12.92
CA GLN A 180 -9.44 6.78 -13.12
C GLN A 180 -9.87 6.90 -14.58
N ALA A 181 -9.44 7.95 -15.28
CA ALA A 181 -9.71 8.14 -16.69
C ALA A 181 -9.10 7.00 -17.53
N ARG A 182 -7.86 6.58 -17.23
CA ARG A 182 -7.21 5.44 -17.88
C ARG A 182 -8.00 4.15 -17.64
N ALA A 183 -8.36 3.87 -16.39
CA ALA A 183 -9.14 2.69 -16.05
C ALA A 183 -10.51 2.65 -16.75
N GLN A 184 -11.16 3.81 -16.90
CA GLN A 184 -12.42 3.91 -17.64
C GLN A 184 -12.23 3.67 -19.13
N LEU A 185 -11.20 4.26 -19.75
CA LEU A 185 -10.89 4.04 -21.17
C LEU A 185 -10.57 2.57 -21.46
N GLU A 186 -9.84 1.90 -20.57
CA GLU A 186 -9.58 0.47 -20.65
C GLU A 186 -10.88 -0.35 -20.57
N ALA A 187 -11.79 0.00 -19.65
CA ALA A 187 -13.08 -0.66 -19.51
C ALA A 187 -13.96 -0.48 -20.75
N ASP A 188 -14.02 0.75 -21.29
CA ASP A 188 -14.78 1.06 -22.50
C ASP A 188 -14.22 0.32 -23.73
N PHE A 189 -12.89 0.26 -23.85
CA PHE A 189 -12.24 -0.52 -24.91
C PHE A 189 -12.59 -2.01 -24.83
N LEU A 190 -12.55 -2.59 -23.63
CA LEU A 190 -12.93 -3.99 -23.42
C LEU A 190 -14.40 -4.25 -23.78
N HIS A 191 -15.29 -3.33 -23.40
CA HIS A 191 -16.71 -3.42 -23.74
C HIS A 191 -16.94 -3.34 -25.25
N LEU A 192 -16.30 -2.38 -25.93
CA LEU A 192 -16.35 -2.25 -27.40
C LEU A 192 -15.79 -3.50 -28.10
N ALA A 193 -14.68 -4.05 -27.62
CA ALA A 193 -14.12 -5.28 -28.17
C ALA A 193 -15.08 -6.47 -28.01
N GLN A 194 -15.81 -6.55 -26.90
CA GLN A 194 -16.82 -7.58 -26.68
C GLN A 194 -18.01 -7.44 -27.63
N LEU A 195 -18.55 -6.23 -27.79
CA LEU A 195 -19.63 -5.95 -28.75
C LEU A 195 -19.21 -6.26 -30.19
N ALA A 196 -17.99 -5.87 -30.57
CA ALA A 196 -17.43 -6.17 -31.88
C ALA A 196 -17.30 -7.69 -32.12
N GLN A 197 -16.87 -8.45 -31.11
CA GLN A 197 -16.81 -9.91 -31.19
C GLN A 197 -18.20 -10.54 -31.32
N GLN A 198 -19.21 -10.03 -30.62
CA GLN A 198 -20.60 -10.46 -30.76
C GLN A 198 -21.13 -10.16 -32.17
N ALA A 199 -20.86 -8.96 -32.72
CA ALA A 199 -21.25 -8.60 -34.07
C ALA A 199 -20.59 -9.51 -35.13
N ALA A 200 -19.28 -9.79 -34.99
CA ALA A 200 -18.57 -10.73 -35.87
C ALA A 200 -19.20 -12.14 -35.81
N THR A 201 -19.59 -12.58 -34.62
CA THR A 201 -20.27 -13.87 -34.40
C THR A 201 -21.64 -13.89 -35.09
N SER A 202 -22.46 -12.86 -34.91
CA SER A 202 -23.76 -12.68 -35.58
C SER A 202 -23.65 -12.65 -37.10
N LEU A 203 -22.64 -11.97 -37.65
CA LEU A 203 -22.36 -11.95 -39.09
C LEU A 203 -22.04 -13.34 -39.64
N ARG A 204 -21.32 -14.17 -38.88
CA ARG A 204 -21.02 -15.56 -39.30
C ARG A 204 -22.27 -16.42 -39.42
N TYR A 205 -23.29 -16.17 -38.60
CA TYR A 205 -24.57 -16.89 -38.70
C TYR A 205 -25.32 -16.63 -40.01
N GLN A 206 -25.09 -15.48 -40.68
CA GLN A 206 -25.73 -15.16 -41.96
C GLN A 206 -25.20 -15.98 -43.14
N ARG A 207 -24.09 -16.73 -42.97
CA ARG A 207 -23.50 -17.65 -43.98
C ARG A 207 -23.28 -17.05 -45.38
N THR A 208 -23.07 -15.73 -45.50
CA THR A 208 -22.70 -15.09 -46.78
C THR A 208 -21.20 -14.78 -46.86
N LYS A 209 -20.62 -14.78 -48.07
CA LYS A 209 -19.21 -14.41 -48.28
C LYS A 209 -18.89 -12.98 -47.78
N LYS A 210 -19.83 -12.04 -47.99
CA LYS A 210 -19.67 -10.64 -47.54
C LYS A 210 -19.64 -10.53 -46.01
N ALA A 211 -20.55 -11.23 -45.33
CA ALA A 211 -20.59 -11.25 -43.86
C ALA A 211 -19.36 -11.94 -43.26
N ALA A 212 -18.88 -13.05 -43.86
CA ALA A 212 -17.65 -13.71 -43.43
C ALA A 212 -16.40 -12.82 -43.56
N ARG A 213 -16.31 -12.04 -44.65
CA ARG A 213 -15.23 -11.06 -44.85
C ARG A 213 -15.26 -9.97 -43.77
N LEU A 214 -16.43 -9.38 -43.53
CA LEU A 214 -16.59 -8.31 -42.54
C LEU A 214 -16.29 -8.80 -41.11
N ALA A 215 -16.74 -10.01 -40.74
CA ALA A 215 -16.39 -10.62 -39.46
C ALA A 215 -14.87 -10.81 -39.30
N GLY A 216 -14.19 -11.25 -40.37
CA GLY A 216 -12.72 -11.39 -40.37
C GLY A 216 -11.99 -10.05 -40.25
N ASP A 217 -12.52 -8.98 -40.84
CA ASP A 217 -11.96 -7.62 -40.72
C ASP A 217 -12.07 -7.10 -39.27
N ILE A 218 -13.22 -7.32 -38.62
CA ILE A 218 -13.46 -6.95 -37.22
C ILE A 218 -12.49 -7.69 -36.28
N GLU A 219 -12.37 -9.01 -36.41
CA GLU A 219 -11.46 -9.81 -35.57
C GLU A 219 -9.99 -9.41 -35.74
N ARG A 220 -9.58 -9.05 -36.97
CA ARG A 220 -8.23 -8.53 -37.23
C ARG A 220 -8.00 -7.16 -36.60
N ALA A 221 -9.01 -6.28 -36.60
CA ALA A 221 -8.91 -4.98 -35.93
C ALA A 221 -8.73 -5.16 -34.42
N ILE A 222 -9.54 -6.02 -33.78
CA ILE A 222 -9.44 -6.32 -32.34
C ILE A 222 -8.06 -6.87 -31.97
N ARG A 223 -7.50 -7.80 -32.76
CA ARG A 223 -6.17 -8.37 -32.48
C ARG A 223 -5.04 -7.35 -32.60
N ARG A 224 -5.11 -6.43 -33.56
CA ARG A 224 -4.07 -5.41 -33.77
C ARG A 224 -3.99 -4.45 -32.59
N GLU A 225 -5.13 -4.01 -32.07
CA GLU A 225 -5.15 -3.10 -30.92
C GLU A 225 -4.79 -3.77 -29.59
N ARG A 226 -4.95 -5.11 -29.48
CA ARG A 226 -4.49 -5.86 -28.29
C ARG A 226 -2.97 -6.11 -28.24
N GLN A 227 -2.26 -5.88 -29.34
CA GLN A 227 -0.81 -6.12 -29.46
C GLN A 227 0.03 -4.83 -29.39
N ARG A 228 -0.62 -3.68 -29.27
CA ARG A 228 -0.01 -2.38 -29.03
C ARG A 228 -0.02 -2.07 -27.55
#